data_AF-A0A928TRG3-F1
#
_entry.id   AF-A0A928TRG3-F1
#
_cell.length_a   1.000
_cell.length_b   1.000
_cell.length_c   1.000
_cell.angle_alpha   90.00
_cell.angle_beta   90.00
_cell.angle_gamma   90.00
#
_symmetry.space_group_name_H-M   'P 1'
#
loop_
_entity.id
_entity.type
_entity.pdbx_description
1 polymer ?
#
loop_
_entity_poly.entity_id
_entity_poly.type
_entity_poly.pdbx_seq_one_letter_code
_entity_poly.pdbx_strand_id
1 'polypeptide(L)' 'MDEAGECHCNKCRKGIVVTEIASDDAIEWFCERCGHEGRISNWRRSFWDLSALPNKR' A
#
# COMPACT_ATOMS: atom_id res chain seq x y z
N MET A 1 -4.58 19.14 6.10
CA MET A 1 -4.63 17.92 6.92
C MET A 1 -5.24 16.88 6.01
N ASP A 2 -4.39 16.35 5.14
CA ASP A 2 -4.76 15.53 4.01
C ASP A 2 -5.26 14.18 4.57
N GLU A 3 -6.56 13.94 4.40
CA GLU A 3 -7.19 12.64 4.68
C GLU A 3 -6.45 11.59 3.88
N ALA A 4 -5.57 10.84 4.55
CA ALA A 4 -4.95 9.65 3.99
C ALA A 4 -6.08 8.67 3.64
N GLY A 5 -6.38 8.54 2.34
CA GLY A 5 -7.45 7.69 1.86
C GLY A 5 -7.34 6.29 2.46
N GLU A 6 -8.36 5.89 3.21
CA GLU A 6 -8.44 4.61 3.88
C GLU A 6 -8.29 3.48 2.84
N CYS A 7 -7.19 2.73 2.91
CA CYS A 7 -6.94 1.63 2.00
C CYS A 7 -7.84 0.45 2.38
N HIS A 8 -8.89 0.19 1.59
CA HIS A 8 -9.81 -0.91 1.85
C HIS A 8 -9.33 -2.21 1.21
N CYS A 9 -9.50 -3.33 1.93
CA CYS A 9 -9.13 -4.64 1.44
C CYS A 9 -10.00 -5.04 0.25
N ASN A 10 -9.40 -5.40 -0.88
CA ASN A 10 -10.13 -5.78 -2.09
C ASN A 10 -11.03 -7.03 -1.90
N LYS A 11 -10.64 -7.93 -0.98
CA LYS A 11 -11.26 -9.23 -0.78
C LYS A 11 -12.53 -9.12 0.06
N CYS A 12 -12.45 -8.45 1.20
CA CYS A 12 -13.59 -8.30 2.09
C CYS A 12 -14.32 -6.95 1.95
N ARG A 13 -13.68 -5.94 1.34
CA ARG A 13 -14.16 -4.55 1.14
C ARG A 13 -14.62 -3.82 2.41
N LYS A 14 -14.41 -4.43 3.58
CA LYS A 14 -14.87 -3.98 4.90
C LYS A 14 -13.73 -3.83 5.89
N GLY A 15 -12.54 -4.34 5.56
CA GLY A 15 -11.36 -4.23 6.39
C GLY A 15 -10.43 -3.16 5.87
N ILE A 16 -9.81 -2.44 6.80
CA ILE A 16 -8.70 -1.55 6.51
C ILE A 16 -7.46 -2.40 6.26
N VAL A 17 -6.70 -2.01 5.25
CA VAL A 17 -5.39 -2.58 4.93
C VAL A 17 -4.36 -1.71 5.61
N VAL A 18 -3.64 -2.32 6.55
CA VAL A 18 -2.44 -1.72 7.15
C VAL A 18 -1.29 -1.98 6.20
N THR A 19 -0.50 -0.95 5.92
CA THR A 19 0.68 -1.03 5.05
C THR A 19 1.92 -0.58 5.81
N GLU A 20 3.03 -1.28 5.61
CA GLU A 20 4.32 -0.93 6.16
C GLU A 20 5.43 -1.16 5.12
N ILE A 21 6.52 -0.40 5.25
CA ILE A 21 7.74 -0.62 4.45
C ILE A 21 8.68 -1.50 5.28
N ALA A 22 8.89 -2.72 4.82
CA ALA A 22 9.84 -3.65 5.41
C ALA A 22 11.28 -3.13 5.30
N SER A 23 12.19 -3.70 6.10
CA SER A 23 13.62 -3.33 6.09
C SER A 23 14.32 -3.55 4.75
N ASP A 24 13.76 -4.40 3.89
CA ASP A 24 14.27 -4.71 2.54
C ASP A 24 13.62 -3.81 1.45
N ASP A 25 13.07 -2.66 1.83
CA ASP A 25 12.34 -1.76 0.92
C ASP A 25 11.12 -2.40 0.23
N ALA A 26 10.57 -3.49 0.78
CA ALA A 26 9.35 -4.09 0.27
C ALA A 26 8.12 -3.46 0.95
N ILE A 27 7.04 -3.23 0.21
CA ILE A 27 5.74 -2.86 0.81
C ILE A 27 5.08 -4.15 1.28
N GLU A 28 4.85 -4.26 2.57
CA GLU A 28 4.04 -5.33 3.16
C GLU A 28 2.68 -4.75 3.53
N TRP A 29 1.62 -5.48 3.22
CA TRP A 29 0.27 -5.05 3.53
C TRP A 29 -0.56 -6.21 4.07
N PHE A 30 -1.42 -5.91 5.03
CA PHE A 30 -2.22 -6.89 5.75
C PHE A 30 -3.60 -6.33 6.08
N CYS A 31 -4.63 -7.15 5.89
CA CYS A 31 -6.00 -6.87 6.28
C CYS A 31 -6.33 -7.56 7.60
N GLU A 32 -6.54 -6.79 8.65
CA GLU A 32 -6.88 -7.25 10.00
C GLU A 32 -8.21 -8.02 10.09
N ARG A 33 -9.11 -7.85 9.11
CA ARG A 33 -10.44 -8.49 9.13
C ARG A 33 -10.47 -9.88 8.53
N CYS A 34 -9.75 -10.10 7.44
CA CYS A 34 -9.83 -11.35 6.68
C CYS A 34 -8.49 -12.08 6.56
N GLY A 35 -7.43 -11.52 7.15
CA GLY A 35 -6.07 -12.07 7.08
C GLY A 35 -5.49 -12.04 5.67
N HIS A 36 -6.03 -11.21 4.77
CA HIS A 36 -5.48 -11.11 3.43
C HIS A 36 -4.25 -10.22 3.47
N GLU A 37 -3.12 -10.78 3.08
CA GLU A 37 -1.84 -10.10 3.04
C GLU A 37 -1.22 -10.16 1.66
N GLY A 38 -0.23 -9.29 1.45
CA GLY A 38 0.61 -9.34 0.28
C GLY A 38 1.88 -8.53 0.49
N ARG A 39 2.84 -8.80 -0.39
CA ARG A 39 4.14 -8.15 -0.38
C ARG A 39 4.50 -7.72 -1.79
N ILE A 40 4.96 -6.48 -1.92
CA ILE A 40 5.44 -5.91 -3.18
C ILE A 40 6.90 -5.56 -3.00
N SER A 41 7.78 -6.41 -3.52
CA SER A 41 9.22 -6.15 -3.63
C SER A 41 9.52 -5.37 -4.92
N ASN A 42 10.64 -4.64 -4.93
CA ASN A 42 11.14 -3.94 -6.12
C ASN A 42 10.13 -2.91 -6.71
N TRP A 43 9.30 -2.32 -5.84
CA TRP A 43 8.30 -1.32 -6.24
C TRP A 43 8.94 0.06 -6.52
N ARG A 44 10.06 0.38 -5.86
CA ARG A 44 10.85 1.59 -6.12
C ARG A 44 11.33 1.56 -7.58
N ARG A 45 11.17 2.67 -8.31
CA ARG A 45 11.41 2.79 -9.77
C ARG A 45 10.49 1.95 -10.68
N SER A 46 9.45 1.32 -10.13
CA SER A 46 8.41 0.68 -10.93
C SER A 46 7.20 1.61 -11.08
N PHE A 47 6.16 1.17 -11.79
CA PHE A 47 4.89 1.90 -11.91
C PHE A 47 4.25 2.27 -10.54
N TRP A 48 4.61 1.54 -9.48
CA TRP A 48 4.15 1.75 -8.10
C TRP A 48 4.92 2.85 -7.35
N ASP A 49 6.04 3.35 -7.89
CA ASP A 49 6.81 4.44 -7.28
C ASP A 49 6.20 5.80 -7.62
N LEU A 50 5.26 6.23 -6.77
CA LEU A 50 4.57 7.51 -6.93
C LEU A 50 5.48 8.72 -6.68
N SER A 51 6.67 8.51 -6.11
CA SER A 51 7.70 9.55 -5.91
C SER A 51 8.26 10.08 -7.24
N ALA A 52 8.20 9.27 -8.30
CA ALA A 52 8.74 9.59 -9.62
C ALA A 52 7.71 10.27 -10.53
N LEU A 53 6.44 10.33 -10.14
CA LEU A 53 5.43 11.05 -10.91
C LEU A 53 5.73 12.55 -10.81
N PRO A 54 5.98 13.27 -11.93
CA PRO A 54 6.03 14.72 -11.88
C PRO A 54 4.66 15.19 -11.39
N ASN A 55 4.66 15.80 -10.21
CA ASN A 55 3.48 16.37 -9.57
C ASN A 55 2.73 17.24 -10.59
N LYS A 56 1.68 16.71 -11.23
CA LYS A 56 0.82 17.52 -12.10
C LYS A 56 -0.11 18.31 -11.19
N ARG A 57 0.40 19.48 -10.80
CA ARG A 57 -0.38 20.65 -10.36
C ARG A 57 -1.49 20.99 -11.35
#